data_AF-A0A0Q6VZB9-F1
#
_entry.id   AF-A0A0Q6VZB9-F1
#
_cell.length_a   1.000
_cell.length_b   1.000
_cell.length_c   1.000
_cell.angle_alpha   90.00
_cell.angle_beta   90.00
_cell.angle_gamma   90.00
#
_symmetry.space_group_name_H-M   'P 1'
#
loop_
_entity.id
_entity.type
_entity.pdbx_description
1 polymer ?
#
loop_
_entity_poly.entity_id
_entity_poly.type
_entity_poly.pdbx_seq_one_letter_code
_entity_poly.pdbx_strand_id
1 'polypeptide(L)'
;MSSVSPMSSLREEQRVITALLEVLKQEQQQLVAADIDGLTELTPRKSSLVNDMAVLASQRHNALGAAGYKAEEAGMEAWLAASGDPEAAPLWAQVLDLTREAKELNRLNGTLISKHLSHTQGALQALRPQAQGNFYGPSGQPTTANPRRGFLAG
;
A
#
# COMPACT_ATOMS: atom_id res chain seq x y z
N MET A 1 0.14 37.86 -1.76
CA MET A 1 0.51 36.48 -2.14
C MET A 1 1.56 36.03 -1.15
N SER A 2 1.20 35.23 -0.14
CA SER A 2 2.14 34.74 0.85
C SER A 2 3.20 33.91 0.11
N SER A 3 4.46 34.37 0.11
CA SER A 3 5.55 33.64 -0.51
C SER A 3 5.65 32.26 0.13
N VAL A 4 5.42 31.20 -0.64
CA VAL A 4 5.62 29.82 -0.19
C VAL A 4 7.10 29.68 0.12
N SER A 5 7.42 29.68 1.42
CA SER A 5 8.77 29.43 1.92
C SER A 5 8.93 27.93 2.18
N PRO A 6 10.16 27.39 2.10
CA PRO A 6 10.40 25.99 2.46
C PRO A 6 9.92 25.66 3.88
N MET A 7 9.98 26.62 4.81
CA MET A 7 9.46 26.46 6.18
C MET A 7 7.93 26.29 6.22
N SER A 8 7.18 27.13 5.48
CA SER A 8 5.71 27.02 5.45
C SER A 8 5.23 25.72 4.81
N SER A 9 5.93 25.21 3.79
CA SER A 9 5.60 23.89 3.21
C SER A 9 5.89 22.76 4.19
N LEU A 10 6.98 22.81 4.96
CA LEU A 10 7.31 21.79 5.96
C LEU A 10 6.24 21.65 7.06
N ARG A 11 5.71 22.76 7.58
CA ARG A 11 4.65 22.73 8.61
C ARG A 11 3.37 22.09 8.07
N GLU A 12 3.06 22.33 6.80
CA GLU A 12 1.90 21.71 6.16
C GLU A 12 2.16 20.23 5.86
N GLU A 13 3.36 19.86 5.38
CA GLU A 13 3.76 18.46 5.20
C GLU A 13 3.63 17.68 6.50
N GLN A 14 4.08 18.23 7.63
CA GLN A 14 3.95 17.63 8.96
C GLN A 14 2.47 17.35 9.33
N ARG A 15 1.57 18.29 9.03
CA ARG A 15 0.12 18.11 9.29
C ARG A 15 -0.47 17.01 8.42
N VAL A 16 -0.18 17.04 7.12
CA VAL A 16 -0.72 16.06 6.18
C VAL A 16 -0.18 14.66 6.45
N ILE A 17 1.12 14.51 6.74
CA ILE A 17 1.69 13.19 7.05
C ILE A 17 1.15 12.63 8.37
N THR A 18 0.91 13.48 9.37
CA THR A 18 0.25 13.07 10.62
C THR A 18 -1.18 12.60 10.36
N ALA A 19 -1.94 13.33 9.54
CA ALA A 19 -3.29 12.93 9.16
C ALA A 19 -3.29 11.60 8.36
N LEU A 20 -2.33 11.41 7.46
CA LEU A 20 -2.17 10.17 6.70
C LEU A 20 -1.86 9.00 7.64
N LEU A 21 -1.00 9.22 8.64
CA LEU A 21 -0.65 8.21 9.63
C LEU A 21 -1.87 7.73 10.43
N GLU A 22 -2.73 8.65 10.86
CA GLU A 22 -3.97 8.32 11.56
C GLU A 22 -4.95 7.54 10.67
N VAL A 23 -5.04 7.90 9.38
CA VAL A 23 -5.84 7.13 8.41
C VAL A 23 -5.27 5.72 8.20
N LEU A 24 -3.94 5.56 8.15
CA LEU A 24 -3.30 4.24 8.03
C LEU A 24 -3.52 3.37 9.28
N LYS A 25 -3.53 3.96 10.48
CA LYS A 25 -3.89 3.26 11.72
C LYS A 25 -5.35 2.83 11.74
N GLN A 26 -6.26 3.70 11.31
CA GLN A 26 -7.68 3.35 11.17
C GLN A 26 -7.87 2.23 10.14
N GLU A 27 -7.21 2.32 8.99
CA GLU A 27 -7.21 1.26 7.97
C GLU A 27 -6.73 -0.07 8.54
N GLN A 28 -5.67 -0.07 9.36
CA GLN A 28 -5.19 -1.26 10.03
C GLN A 28 -6.26 -1.87 10.96
N GLN A 29 -6.94 -1.04 11.76
CA GLN A 29 -8.00 -1.49 12.65
C GLN A 29 -9.16 -2.11 11.87
N GLN A 30 -9.59 -1.49 10.78
CA GLN A 30 -10.66 -2.03 9.93
C GLN A 30 -10.23 -3.33 9.23
N LEU A 31 -8.97 -3.44 8.79
CA LEU A 31 -8.40 -4.67 8.23
C LEU A 31 -8.37 -5.82 9.25
N VAL A 32 -8.09 -5.52 10.51
CA VAL A 32 -8.12 -6.51 11.60
C VAL A 32 -9.56 -6.93 11.92
N ALA A 33 -10.50 -5.98 11.92
CA ALA A 33 -11.93 -6.24 12.13
C ALA A 33 -12.62 -6.91 10.93
N ALA A 34 -11.96 -6.96 9.77
CA ALA A 34 -12.53 -7.39 8.49
C ALA A 34 -13.77 -6.57 8.06
N ASP A 35 -13.80 -5.28 8.44
CA ASP A 35 -14.85 -4.34 8.05
C ASP A 35 -14.56 -3.75 6.66
N ILE A 36 -15.27 -4.23 5.65
CA ILE A 36 -15.11 -3.80 4.25
C ILE A 36 -15.76 -2.43 4.00
N ASP A 37 -16.85 -2.11 4.69
CA ASP A 37 -17.55 -0.85 4.52
C ASP A 37 -16.69 0.29 5.06
N GLY A 38 -16.10 0.11 6.25
CA GLY A 38 -15.15 1.07 6.83
C GLY A 38 -13.90 1.29 5.96
N LEU A 39 -13.39 0.24 5.29
CA LEU A 39 -12.26 0.39 4.36
C LEU A 39 -12.62 1.18 3.10
N THR A 40 -13.85 1.02 2.62
CA THR A 40 -14.35 1.74 1.44
C THR A 40 -14.45 3.23 1.72
N GLU A 41 -14.87 3.61 2.93
CA GLU A 41 -14.92 5.02 3.36
C GLU A 41 -13.54 5.66 3.54
N LEU A 42 -12.54 4.90 3.99
CA LEU A 42 -11.17 5.41 4.21
C LEU A 42 -10.36 5.59 2.91
N THR A 43 -10.66 4.80 1.88
CA THR A 43 -9.95 4.81 0.59
C THR A 43 -9.86 6.19 -0.08
N PRO A 44 -10.96 6.97 -0.26
CA PRO A 44 -10.88 8.29 -0.87
C PRO A 44 -10.08 9.28 -0.01
N ARG A 45 -10.23 9.22 1.31
CA ARG A 45 -9.49 10.10 2.25
C ARG A 45 -7.98 9.85 2.18
N LYS A 46 -7.57 8.58 2.19
CA LYS A 46 -6.17 8.17 2.01
C LYS A 46 -5.60 8.68 0.69
N SER A 47 -6.37 8.53 -0.39
CA SER A 47 -5.97 8.96 -1.74
C SER A 47 -5.77 10.48 -1.82
N SER A 48 -6.66 11.27 -1.21
CA SER A 48 -6.52 12.73 -1.11
C SER A 48 -5.24 13.11 -0.37
N LEU A 49 -5.00 12.54 0.81
CA LEU A 49 -3.83 12.87 1.63
C LEU A 49 -2.51 12.50 0.95
N VAL A 50 -2.46 11.39 0.22
CA VAL A 50 -1.29 11.01 -0.58
C VAL A 50 -1.03 12.02 -1.70
N ASN A 51 -2.09 12.47 -2.37
CA ASN A 51 -1.97 13.51 -3.39
C ASN A 51 -1.49 14.84 -2.79
N ASP A 52 -2.04 15.24 -1.64
CA ASP A 52 -1.66 16.48 -0.95
C ASP A 52 -0.18 16.44 -0.54
N MET A 53 0.32 15.30 -0.04
CA MET A 53 1.75 15.10 0.23
C MET A 53 2.62 15.28 -1.02
N ALA A 54 2.21 14.74 -2.17
CA ALA A 54 2.96 14.88 -3.42
C ALA A 54 3.00 16.33 -3.92
N VAL A 55 1.88 17.04 -3.78
CA VAL A 55 1.79 18.47 -4.11
C VAL A 55 2.70 19.29 -3.20
N LEU A 56 2.67 19.04 -1.89
CA LEU A 56 3.50 19.77 -0.93
C LEU A 56 5.00 19.52 -1.14
N ALA A 57 5.41 18.27 -1.40
CA ALA A 57 6.80 17.96 -1.73
C ALA A 57 7.27 18.71 -2.98
N SER A 58 6.41 18.80 -4.00
CA SER A 58 6.70 19.57 -5.22
C SER A 58 6.82 21.08 -4.93
N GLN A 59 5.95 21.61 -4.06
CA GLN A 59 6.02 23.01 -3.62
C GLN A 59 7.32 23.30 -2.85
N ARG A 60 7.74 22.39 -1.97
CA ARG A 60 9.02 22.49 -1.25
C ARG A 60 10.20 22.50 -2.21
N HIS A 61 10.24 21.59 -3.18
CA HIS A 61 11.29 21.57 -4.21
C HIS A 61 11.35 22.88 -5.00
N ASN A 62 10.20 23.41 -5.40
CA ASN A 62 10.14 24.70 -6.09
C ASN A 62 10.60 25.86 -5.20
N ALA A 63 10.24 25.85 -3.92
CA ALA A 63 10.66 26.86 -2.94
C ALA A 63 12.18 26.79 -2.67
N LEU A 64 12.76 25.59 -2.62
CA LEU A 64 14.21 25.40 -2.55
C LEU A 64 14.92 25.97 -3.78
N GLY A 65 14.41 25.66 -4.97
CA GLY A 65 14.94 26.21 -6.24
C GLY A 65 14.89 27.73 -6.28
N ALA A 66 13.76 28.32 -5.87
CA ALA A 66 13.60 29.77 -5.78
C ALA A 66 14.54 30.42 -4.75
N ALA A 67 14.92 29.68 -3.70
CA ALA A 67 15.88 30.11 -2.70
C ALA A 67 17.36 29.85 -3.10
N GLY A 68 17.62 29.34 -4.30
CA GLY A 68 18.97 29.10 -4.83
C GLY A 68 19.57 27.73 -4.46
N TYR A 69 18.78 26.83 -3.89
CA TYR A 69 19.19 25.47 -3.55
C TYR A 69 18.74 24.49 -4.64
N LYS A 70 19.23 23.25 -4.55
CA LYS A 70 18.78 22.19 -5.45
C LYS A 70 17.29 21.90 -5.22
N ALA A 71 16.48 21.86 -6.28
CA ALA A 71 15.04 21.63 -6.21
C ALA A 71 14.69 20.14 -6.01
N GLU A 72 15.25 19.55 -4.97
CA GLU A 72 15.08 18.14 -4.59
C GLU A 72 15.43 17.96 -3.11
N GLU A 73 15.30 16.73 -2.61
CA GLU A 73 15.62 16.40 -1.22
C GLU A 73 17.04 16.80 -0.78
N ALA A 74 18.05 16.63 -1.63
CA ALA A 74 19.42 17.02 -1.29
C ALA A 74 19.58 18.54 -1.06
N GLY A 75 18.67 19.36 -1.60
CA GLY A 75 18.64 20.80 -1.34
C GLY A 75 18.19 21.16 0.07
N MET A 76 17.50 20.26 0.77
CA MET A 76 17.04 20.50 2.15
C MET A 76 18.19 20.65 3.12
N GLU A 77 19.22 19.80 3.05
CA GLU A 77 20.35 19.87 3.99
C GLU A 77 21.09 21.20 3.88
N ALA A 78 21.32 21.66 2.65
CA ALA A 78 21.95 22.95 2.38
C ALA A 78 21.08 24.12 2.85
N TRP A 79 19.76 24.06 2.61
CA TRP A 79 18.84 25.09 3.08
C TRP A 79 18.75 25.13 4.60
N LEU A 80 18.68 23.98 5.27
CA LEU A 80 18.61 23.89 6.73
C LEU A 80 19.84 24.51 7.40
N ALA A 81 21.03 24.21 6.88
CA ALA A 81 22.29 24.77 7.36
C ALA A 81 22.34 26.32 7.23
N ALA A 82 21.68 26.86 6.20
CA ALA A 82 21.65 28.30 5.91
C ALA A 82 20.43 29.04 6.46
N SER A 83 19.37 28.33 6.87
CA SER A 83 18.08 28.91 7.26
C SER A 83 18.18 29.80 8.49
N GLY A 84 19.11 29.51 9.41
CA GLY A 84 19.24 30.18 10.69
C GLY A 84 18.07 29.96 11.66
N ASP A 85 17.07 29.16 11.25
CA ASP A 85 15.87 28.88 12.04
C ASP A 85 16.09 27.58 12.85
N PRO A 86 16.13 27.66 14.20
CA PRO A 86 16.36 26.49 15.03
C PRO A 86 15.22 25.46 14.96
N GLU A 87 14.02 25.83 14.50
CA GLU A 87 12.88 24.91 14.34
C GLU A 87 12.95 24.12 13.03
N ALA A 88 13.71 24.58 12.02
CA ALA A 88 13.68 24.00 10.68
C ALA A 88 14.19 22.54 10.66
N ALA A 89 15.36 22.32 11.28
CA ALA A 89 16.00 21.01 11.33
C ALA A 89 15.19 19.96 12.11
N PRO A 90 14.70 20.23 13.34
CA PRO A 90 13.86 19.26 14.06
C PRO A 90 12.53 19.00 13.35
N LEU A 91 11.91 20.01 12.74
CA LEU A 91 10.68 19.81 11.97
C LEU A 91 10.91 18.89 10.76
N TRP A 92 11.99 19.11 10.03
CA TRP A 92 12.34 18.25 8.90
C TRP A 92 12.60 16.81 9.33
N ALA A 93 13.37 16.61 10.40
CA ALA A 93 13.59 15.28 10.97
C ALA A 93 12.28 14.59 11.35
N GLN A 94 11.35 15.32 11.95
CA GLN A 94 10.04 14.79 12.32
C GLN A 94 9.19 14.40 11.10
N VAL A 95 9.21 15.20 10.02
CA VAL A 95 8.53 14.83 8.76
C VAL A 95 9.10 13.54 8.17
N LEU A 96 10.43 13.39 8.19
CA LEU A 96 11.09 12.16 7.73
C LEU A 96 10.73 10.93 8.58
N ASP A 97 10.68 11.09 9.90
CA ASP A 97 10.32 10.01 10.83
C ASP A 97 8.86 9.59 10.66
N LEU A 98 7.93 10.55 10.58
CA LEU A 98 6.52 10.27 10.31
C LEU A 98 6.32 9.60 8.94
N THR A 99 7.09 10.01 7.94
CA THR A 99 7.06 9.38 6.61
C THR A 99 7.55 7.93 6.67
N ARG A 100 8.58 7.64 7.48
CA ARG A 100 9.07 6.28 7.68
C ARG A 100 8.02 5.40 8.38
N GLU A 101 7.39 5.92 9.42
CA GLU A 101 6.31 5.21 10.13
C GLU A 101 5.12 4.94 9.21
N ALA A 102 4.69 5.93 8.42
CA ALA A 102 3.61 5.76 7.43
C ALA A 102 3.95 4.69 6.39
N LYS A 103 5.19 4.62 5.91
CA LYS A 103 5.66 3.58 4.98
C LYS A 103 5.58 2.19 5.59
N GLU A 104 6.01 2.03 6.84
CA GLU A 104 5.91 0.74 7.54
C GLU A 104 4.46 0.32 7.79
N LEU A 105 3.60 1.24 8.24
CA LEU A 105 2.17 0.95 8.41
C LEU A 105 1.51 0.56 7.08
N ASN A 106 1.83 1.25 5.99
CA ASN A 106 1.34 0.91 4.67
C ASN A 106 1.77 -0.50 4.23
N ARG A 107 3.03 -0.87 4.49
CA ARG A 107 3.55 -2.22 4.21
C ARG A 107 2.85 -3.31 5.03
N LEU A 108 2.59 -3.04 6.31
CA LEU A 108 1.85 -3.95 7.19
C LEU A 108 0.40 -4.13 6.72
N ASN A 109 -0.28 -3.03 6.39
CA ASN A 109 -1.64 -3.06 5.86
C ASN A 109 -1.70 -3.85 4.54
N GLY A 110 -0.74 -3.65 3.63
CA GLY A 110 -0.62 -4.43 2.39
C GLY A 110 -0.41 -5.93 2.62
N THR A 111 0.31 -6.30 3.68
CA THR A 111 0.50 -7.70 4.07
C THR A 111 -0.81 -8.31 4.59
N LEU A 112 -1.59 -7.58 5.39
CA LEU A 112 -2.90 -8.02 5.88
C LEU A 112 -3.89 -8.21 4.73
N ILE A 113 -3.96 -7.26 3.80
CA ILE A 113 -4.80 -7.35 2.60
C ILE A 113 -4.45 -8.61 1.79
N SER A 114 -3.15 -8.85 1.56
CA SER A 114 -2.67 -10.01 0.82
C SER A 114 -3.05 -11.33 1.50
N LYS A 115 -2.98 -11.38 2.84
CA LYS A 115 -3.40 -12.54 3.63
C LYS A 115 -4.89 -12.82 3.51
N HIS A 116 -5.73 -11.79 3.61
CA HIS A 116 -7.18 -11.91 3.41
C HIS A 116 -7.53 -12.39 2.00
N LEU A 117 -6.84 -11.88 0.98
CA LEU A 117 -7.04 -12.31 -0.41
C LEU A 117 -6.64 -13.79 -0.62
N SER A 118 -5.50 -14.21 -0.06
CA SER A 118 -5.07 -15.61 -0.14
C SER A 118 -6.06 -16.56 0.56
N HIS A 119 -6.56 -16.17 1.73
CA HIS A 119 -7.55 -16.96 2.47
C HIS A 119 -8.88 -17.08 1.71
N THR A 120 -9.39 -15.99 1.15
CA THR A 120 -10.64 -16.00 0.36
C THR A 120 -10.50 -16.82 -0.92
N GLN A 121 -9.37 -16.69 -1.65
CA GLN A 121 -9.08 -17.53 -2.83
C GLN A 121 -8.97 -19.01 -2.48
N GLY A 122 -8.32 -19.36 -1.37
CA GLY A 122 -8.21 -20.73 -0.89
C GLY A 122 -9.58 -21.32 -0.51
N ALA A 123 -10.41 -20.56 0.19
CA ALA A 123 -11.78 -20.95 0.53
C ALA A 123 -12.64 -21.15 -0.73
N LEU A 124 -12.57 -20.25 -1.70
CA LEU A 124 -13.26 -20.39 -2.99
C LEU A 124 -12.77 -21.62 -3.77
N GLN A 125 -11.48 -21.93 -3.73
CA GLN A 125 -10.92 -23.12 -4.39
C GLN A 125 -11.33 -24.42 -3.69
N ALA A 126 -11.53 -24.41 -2.37
CA ALA A 126 -12.07 -25.54 -1.61
C ALA A 126 -13.58 -25.74 -1.83
N LEU A 127 -14.33 -24.65 -2.02
CA LEU A 127 -15.77 -24.68 -2.33
C LEU A 127 -16.07 -24.93 -3.82
N ARG A 128 -15.08 -24.74 -4.70
CA ARG A 128 -15.22 -25.13 -6.11
C ARG A 128 -15.50 -26.63 -6.16
N PRO A 129 -16.58 -27.07 -6.83
CA PRO A 129 -16.77 -28.48 -7.12
C PRO A 129 -15.48 -28.98 -7.76
N GLN A 130 -14.86 -30.01 -7.18
CA GLN A 130 -13.90 -30.78 -7.96
C GLN A 130 -14.67 -31.19 -9.20
N ALA A 131 -14.25 -30.75 -10.38
CA ALA A 131 -14.63 -31.38 -11.62
C ALA A 131 -14.00 -32.79 -11.59
N GLN A 132 -14.52 -33.64 -10.70
CA GLN A 132 -14.40 -35.07 -10.82
C GLN A 132 -15.04 -35.35 -12.16
N GLY A 133 -14.18 -35.73 -13.10
CA GLY A 133 -14.58 -36.11 -14.44
C GLY A 133 -15.86 -36.92 -14.35
N ASN A 134 -16.80 -36.53 -15.19
CA ASN A 134 -18.07 -37.20 -15.39
C ASN A 134 -17.82 -38.71 -15.65
N PHE A 135 -17.73 -39.52 -14.59
CA PHE A 135 -17.47 -40.95 -14.66
C PHE A 135 -18.72 -41.78 -14.39
N TYR A 136 -19.86 -41.26 -14.82
CA TYR A 136 -21.06 -42.06 -14.99
C TYR A 136 -21.75 -41.62 -16.27
N GLY A 137 -21.58 -42.39 -17.34
CA GLY A 137 -22.52 -42.37 -18.45
C GLY A 137 -23.89 -42.85 -17.97
N PRO A 138 -25.00 -42.50 -18.63
CA PRO A 138 -26.37 -42.91 -18.25
C PRO A 138 -26.59 -44.43 -18.11
N SER A 139 -25.62 -45.27 -18.48
CA SER A 139 -25.64 -46.74 -18.37
C SER A 139 -24.72 -47.33 -17.28
N GLY A 140 -24.05 -46.52 -16.46
CA GLY A 140 -23.45 -46.97 -15.19
C GLY A 140 -22.34 -48.03 -15.23
N GLN A 141 -21.67 -48.25 -16.37
CA GLN A 141 -20.61 -49.28 -16.45
C GLN A 141 -19.19 -48.70 -16.44
N PRO A 142 -18.34 -49.06 -15.47
CA PRO A 142 -16.93 -48.71 -15.47
C PRO A 142 -16.17 -49.56 -16.49
N THR A 143 -15.49 -48.93 -17.45
CA THR A 143 -14.56 -49.61 -18.37
C THR A 143 -13.23 -49.85 -17.67
N THR A 144 -13.11 -50.97 -16.94
CA THR A 144 -11.80 -51.50 -16.57
C THR A 144 -11.16 -52.12 -17.82
N ALA A 145 -10.29 -51.39 -18.50
CA ALA A 145 -9.49 -51.93 -19.60
C ALA A 145 -8.48 -52.96 -19.03
N ASN A 146 -8.78 -54.24 -19.25
CA ASN A 146 -7.92 -55.36 -18.86
C ASN A 146 -7.01 -55.75 -20.05
N PRO A 147 -5.66 -55.63 -19.97
CA PRO A 147 -4.79 -56.06 -21.05
C PRO A 147 -4.49 -57.56 -20.93
N ARG A 148 -5.23 -58.39 -21.67
CA ARG A 148 -4.91 -59.82 -21.79
C ARG A 148 -3.72 -60.01 -22.75
N ARG A 149 -2.58 -60.43 -22.20
CA ARG A 149 -1.49 -61.07 -22.95
C ARG A 149 -1.96 -62.44 -23.48
N GLY A 150 -1.87 -62.65 -24.78
CA GLY A 150 -2.07 -63.94 -25.43
C GLY A 150 -0.93 -64.20 -26.42
N PHE A 151 0.02 -65.04 -26.00
CA PHE A 151 1.01 -65.69 -26.86
C PHE A 151 0.39 -66.98 -27.40
N LEU A 152 0.32 -67.16 -28.72
CA LEU A 152 0.18 -68.46 -29.41
C LEU A 152 0.82 -68.35 -30.79
N ALA A 153 1.86 -69.15 -31.05
CA ALA A 153 2.36 -69.45 -32.40
C ALA A 153 2.52 -70.97 -32.49
N GLY A 154 1.77 -71.55 -33.43
CA GLY A 154 2.07 -72.85 -34.02
C GLY A 154 2.83 -72.68 -35.32
#